data_AF-A0A933X277-F1
#
_entry.id   AF-A0A933X277-F1
#
_cell.length_a   1.000
_cell.length_b   1.000
_cell.length_c   1.000
_cell.angle_alpha   90.00
_cell.angle_beta   90.00
_cell.angle_gamma   90.00
#
_symmetry.space_group_name_H-M   'P 1'
#
loop_
_entity.id
_entity.type
_entity.pdbx_description
1 polymer ?
#
loop_
_entity_poly.entity_id
_entity_poly.type
_entity_poly.pdbx_seq_one_letter_code
_entity_poly.pdbx_strand_id
1 'polypeptide(L)'
;MAKILATTFGAVISLFGLVGFASPTLFGALCTPLHNLLHLLAGAAVVYVAQKQGPSALFWATMGVGGFFLVTGILGVVVGHPGTPTMAGVAPDERLLVVIPRVLELSSSDHYLNLFFGIALITAGVVSAAESPFRLRK
;
A
#
# COMPACT_ATOMS: atom_id res chain seq x y z
N MET A 1 -19.20 7.97 4.10
CA MET A 1 -18.23 7.08 4.77
C MET A 1 -16.94 6.93 3.97
N ALA A 2 -16.99 6.89 2.64
CA ALA A 2 -15.80 6.69 1.80
C ALA A 2 -14.64 7.64 2.12
N LYS A 3 -14.94 8.93 2.30
CA LYS A 3 -13.95 9.95 2.67
C LYS A 3 -13.24 9.63 3.99
N ILE A 4 -13.96 9.17 5.01
CA ILE A 4 -13.40 8.81 6.32
C ILE A 4 -12.45 7.62 6.14
N LEU A 5 -12.93 6.54 5.51
CA LEU A 5 -12.13 5.34 5.26
C LEU A 5 -10.84 5.66 4.49
N ALA A 6 -10.95 6.36 3.37
CA ALA A 6 -9.81 6.73 2.55
C ALA A 6 -8.81 7.62 3.29
N THR A 7 -9.30 8.57 4.10
CA THR A 7 -8.42 9.44 4.90
C THR A 7 -7.71 8.63 5.98
N THR A 8 -8.43 7.77 6.71
CA THR A 8 -7.86 6.95 7.78
C THR A 8 -6.81 5.99 7.23
N PHE A 9 -7.13 5.21 6.20
CA PHE A 9 -6.18 4.25 5.64
C PHE A 9 -5.04 4.93 4.90
N GLY A 10 -5.31 6.01 4.16
CA GLY A 10 -4.24 6.81 3.55
C GLY A 10 -3.27 7.37 4.60
N ALA A 11 -3.78 7.88 5.72
CA ALA A 11 -2.94 8.37 6.82
C ALA A 11 -2.13 7.24 7.47
N VAL A 12 -2.72 6.07 7.71
CA VAL A 12 -2.01 4.89 8.24
C VAL A 12 -0.87 4.47 7.31
N ILE A 13 -1.11 4.38 6.00
CA ILE A 13 -0.09 4.01 5.01
C ILE A 13 1.02 5.08 4.99
N SER A 14 0.67 6.37 5.05
CA SER A 14 1.67 7.44 5.12
C SER A 14 2.53 7.36 6.39
N LEU A 15 1.91 7.10 7.54
CA LEU A 15 2.61 6.95 8.81
C LEU A 15 3.51 5.71 8.80
N PHE A 16 3.05 4.59 8.24
CA PHE A 16 3.86 3.40 8.07
C PHE A 16 5.12 3.70 7.22
N GLY A 17 4.95 4.36 6.07
CA GLY A 17 6.07 4.79 5.22
C GLY A 17 7.02 5.74 5.95
N LEU A 18 6.51 6.69 6.73
CA LEU A 18 7.34 7.62 7.49
C LEU A 18 8.15 6.91 8.60
N VAL A 19 7.51 6.06 9.39
CA VAL A 19 8.15 5.34 10.51
C VAL A 19 9.13 4.29 10.00
N GLY A 20 8.87 3.68 8.83
CA GLY A 20 9.78 2.72 8.22
C GLY A 20 11.18 3.26 7.94
N PHE A 21 11.34 4.58 7.74
CA PHE A 21 12.69 5.18 7.62
C PHE A 21 13.50 5.10 8.91
N ALA A 22 12.84 5.15 10.07
CA ALA A 22 13.47 5.03 11.38
C ALA A 22 13.55 3.57 11.87
N SER A 23 12.71 2.69 11.35
CA SER A 23 12.65 1.27 11.70
C SER A 23 12.63 0.39 10.44
N PRO A 24 13.80 0.02 9.89
CA PRO A 24 13.91 -0.72 8.63
C PRO A 24 13.31 -2.13 8.63
N THR A 25 12.93 -2.66 9.79
CA THR A 25 12.31 -3.98 10.01
C THR A 25 10.96 -3.88 10.72
N LEU A 26 10.25 -2.75 10.57
CA LEU A 26 8.98 -2.49 11.23
C LEU A 26 7.96 -3.60 10.93
N PHE A 27 7.42 -4.24 11.98
CA PHE A 27 6.51 -5.40 11.86
C PHE A 27 7.06 -6.57 11.03
N GLY A 28 8.39 -6.69 10.89
CA GLY A 28 9.03 -7.71 10.08
C GLY A 28 8.99 -7.44 8.57
N ALA A 29 8.52 -6.25 8.15
CA ALA A 29 8.56 -5.80 6.76
C ALA A 29 9.95 -5.24 6.39
N LEU A 30 10.29 -5.29 5.10
CA LEU A 30 11.51 -4.73 4.53
C LEU A 30 11.25 -3.27 4.16
N CYS A 31 11.42 -2.39 5.14
CA CYS A 31 11.20 -0.96 5.00
C CYS A 31 12.42 -0.28 4.34
N THR A 32 12.71 -0.63 3.09
CA THR A 32 13.75 0.06 2.30
C THR A 32 13.36 1.53 2.06
N PRO A 33 14.34 2.42 1.79
CA PRO A 33 14.03 3.82 1.49
C PRO A 33 13.01 4.01 0.36
N LEU A 34 13.10 3.20 -0.70
CA LEU A 34 12.14 3.27 -1.81
C LEU A 34 10.77 2.74 -1.40
N HIS A 35 10.70 1.63 -0.65
CA HIS A 35 9.43 1.07 -0.19
C HIS A 35 8.68 2.06 0.72
N ASN A 36 9.40 2.68 1.65
CA ASN A 36 8.88 3.70 2.55
C ASN A 36 8.38 4.94 1.78
N LEU A 37 9.13 5.37 0.76
CA LEU A 37 8.72 6.48 -0.08
C LEU A 37 7.43 6.16 -0.85
N LEU A 38 7.31 4.95 -1.40
CA LEU A 38 6.09 4.51 -2.09
C LEU A 38 4.88 4.51 -1.17
N HIS A 39 5.00 3.97 0.06
CA HIS A 39 3.93 4.06 1.05
C HIS A 39 3.59 5.50 1.42
N LEU A 40 4.60 6.32 1.73
CA LEU A 40 4.40 7.71 2.13
C LEU A 40 3.62 8.49 1.07
N LEU A 41 4.07 8.43 -0.18
CA LEU A 41 3.47 9.16 -1.30
C LEU A 41 2.09 8.61 -1.67
N ALA A 42 1.91 7.28 -1.69
CA ALA A 42 0.63 6.66 -1.99
C ALA A 42 -0.44 7.04 -0.94
N GLY A 43 -0.11 6.93 0.35
CA GLY A 43 -1.00 7.34 1.43
C GLY A 43 -1.35 8.82 1.38
N ALA A 44 -0.35 9.68 1.13
CA ALA A 44 -0.53 11.13 1.10
C ALA A 44 -1.40 11.55 -0.09
N ALA A 45 -1.22 10.91 -1.25
CA ALA A 45 -2.06 11.12 -2.42
C ALA A 45 -3.52 10.75 -2.13
N VAL A 46 -3.78 9.60 -1.51
CA VAL A 46 -5.14 9.19 -1.13
C VAL A 46 -5.77 10.18 -0.15
N VAL A 47 -5.04 10.60 0.89
CA VAL A 47 -5.54 11.61 1.85
C VAL A 47 -5.85 12.93 1.15
N TYR A 48 -4.95 13.41 0.29
CA TYR A 48 -5.17 14.64 -0.46
C TYR A 48 -6.44 14.56 -1.31
N VAL A 49 -6.61 13.48 -2.07
CA VAL A 49 -7.79 13.28 -2.91
C VAL A 49 -9.06 13.20 -2.06
N ALA A 50 -9.05 12.42 -0.98
CA ALA A 50 -10.19 12.30 -0.08
C ALA A 50 -10.61 13.65 0.55
N GLN A 51 -9.66 14.54 0.80
CA GLN A 51 -9.94 15.83 1.43
C GLN A 51 -10.29 16.94 0.45
N LYS A 52 -9.73 16.93 -0.76
CA LYS A 52 -9.76 18.08 -1.67
C LYS A 52 -10.50 17.83 -2.98
N GLN A 53 -10.76 16.59 -3.35
CA GLN A 53 -11.31 16.25 -4.67
C GLN A 53 -12.74 15.71 -4.58
N GLY A 54 -13.39 15.59 -5.74
CA GLY A 54 -14.75 15.08 -5.85
C GLY A 54 -14.85 13.55 -5.76
N PRO A 55 -16.07 13.00 -5.66
CA PRO A 55 -16.30 11.55 -5.47
C PRO A 55 -15.68 10.67 -6.57
N SER A 56 -15.65 11.14 -7.82
CA SER A 56 -15.04 10.41 -8.93
C SER A 56 -13.53 10.24 -8.76
N ALA A 57 -12.84 11.32 -8.39
CA ALA A 57 -11.41 11.27 -8.13
C ALA A 57 -11.09 10.38 -6.92
N LEU A 58 -11.92 10.44 -5.87
CA LEU A 58 -11.78 9.57 -4.70
C LEU A 58 -11.87 8.09 -5.07
N PHE A 59 -12.88 7.71 -5.85
CA PHE A 59 -13.02 6.35 -6.36
C PHE A 59 -11.78 5.91 -7.12
N TRP A 60 -11.35 6.67 -8.13
CA TRP A 60 -10.22 6.25 -8.96
C TRP A 60 -8.90 6.23 -8.20
N ALA A 61 -8.66 7.17 -7.28
CA ALA A 61 -7.45 7.17 -6.46
C ALA A 61 -7.41 5.96 -5.51
N THR A 62 -8.51 5.66 -4.82
CA THR A 62 -8.59 4.51 -3.91
C THR A 62 -8.53 3.18 -4.65
N MET A 63 -9.17 3.08 -5.82
CA MET A 63 -9.07 1.89 -6.68
C MET A 63 -7.67 1.70 -7.26
N GLY A 64 -7.02 2.77 -7.72
CA GLY A 64 -5.67 2.70 -8.29
C GLY A 64 -4.62 2.34 -7.24
N VAL A 65 -4.59 3.05 -6.12
CA VAL A 65 -3.63 2.78 -5.04
C VAL A 65 -3.93 1.46 -4.35
N GLY A 66 -5.20 1.17 -4.05
CA GLY A 66 -5.61 -0.11 -3.48
C GLY A 66 -5.30 -1.28 -4.41
N GLY A 67 -5.55 -1.12 -5.70
CA GLY A 67 -5.21 -2.12 -6.72
C GLY A 67 -3.72 -2.38 -6.80
N PHE A 68 -2.89 -1.33 -6.75
CA PHE A 68 -1.43 -1.48 -6.69
C PHE A 68 -1.00 -2.34 -5.49
N PHE A 69 -1.40 -1.97 -4.28
CA PHE A 69 -1.06 -2.74 -3.07
C PHE A 69 -1.61 -4.16 -3.08
N LEU A 70 -2.85 -4.35 -3.57
CA LEU A 70 -3.45 -5.67 -3.67
C LEU A 70 -2.67 -6.57 -4.63
N VAL A 71 -2.31 -6.05 -5.82
CA VAL A 71 -1.55 -6.82 -6.82
C VAL A 71 -0.16 -7.15 -6.30
N THR A 72 0.57 -6.19 -5.71
CA THR A 72 1.89 -6.48 -5.17
C THR A 72 1.85 -7.50 -4.03
N GLY A 73 0.85 -7.41 -3.14
CA GLY A 73 0.63 -8.39 -2.08
C GLY A 73 0.32 -9.79 -2.61
N ILE A 74 -0.56 -9.91 -3.62
CA ILE A 74 -0.86 -11.20 -4.27
C ILE A 74 0.38 -11.77 -4.95
N LEU A 75 1.11 -10.96 -5.72
CA LEU A 75 2.33 -11.40 -6.38
C LEU A 75 3.34 -11.91 -5.36
N GLY A 76 3.56 -11.18 -4.28
CA GLY A 76 4.45 -11.62 -3.21
C GLY A 76 4.07 -12.97 -2.59
N VAL A 77 2.78 -13.22 -2.34
CA VAL A 77 2.31 -14.49 -1.82
C VAL A 77 2.44 -15.64 -2.82
N VAL A 78 2.20 -15.38 -4.11
CA VAL A 78 2.12 -16.41 -5.15
C VAL A 78 3.48 -16.73 -5.77
N VAL A 79 4.30 -15.70 -6.03
CA VAL A 79 5.59 -15.83 -6.74
C VAL A 79 6.80 -15.63 -5.83
N GLY A 80 6.61 -15.13 -4.60
CA GLY A 80 7.69 -15.05 -3.62
C GLY A 80 8.23 -16.44 -3.29
N HIS A 81 9.53 -16.51 -3.04
CA HIS A 81 10.20 -17.78 -2.78
C HIS A 81 11.18 -17.66 -1.60
N PRO A 82 11.59 -18.80 -1.00
CA PRO A 82 12.58 -18.76 0.07
C PRO A 82 13.86 -18.05 -0.38
N GLY A 83 14.37 -17.14 0.45
CA GLY A 83 15.57 -16.37 0.13
C GLY A 83 16.03 -15.49 1.28
N THR A 84 17.25 -14.97 1.15
CA THR A 84 17.82 -14.04 2.13
C THR A 84 17.80 -12.63 1.56
N PRO A 85 17.14 -11.66 2.23
CA PRO A 85 17.16 -10.27 1.82
C PRO A 85 18.60 -9.73 1.76
N THR A 86 18.87 -8.82 0.82
CA THR A 86 20.20 -8.19 0.71
C THR A 86 20.37 -6.99 1.64
N MET A 87 19.31 -6.63 2.37
CA MET A 87 19.37 -5.71 3.50
C MET A 87 20.20 -6.31 4.65
N ALA A 88 21.12 -5.52 5.20
CA ALA A 88 21.96 -5.96 6.30
C ALA A 88 21.13 -6.24 7.57
N GLY A 89 21.44 -7.33 8.25
CA GLY A 89 20.83 -7.67 9.55
C GLY A 89 19.42 -8.24 9.47
N VAL A 90 18.97 -8.64 8.28
CA VAL A 90 17.65 -9.23 8.07
C VAL A 90 17.76 -10.75 7.92
N ALA A 91 16.86 -11.48 8.58
CA ALA A 91 16.80 -12.93 8.50
C ALA A 91 16.24 -13.41 7.14
N PRO A 92 16.51 -14.67 6.75
CA PRO A 92 15.85 -15.27 5.60
C PRO A 92 14.32 -15.24 5.71
N ASP A 93 13.64 -15.12 4.57
CA ASP A 93 12.18 -15.09 4.46
C ASP A 93 11.69 -16.19 3.50
N GLU A 94 10.54 -16.79 3.80
CA GLU A 94 9.97 -17.90 3.02
C GLU A 94 9.34 -17.48 1.69
N ARG A 95 8.98 -16.20 1.55
CA ARG A 95 8.33 -15.63 0.37
C ARG A 95 8.97 -14.31 -0.01
N LEU A 96 10.29 -14.27 -0.07
CA LEU A 96 11.01 -13.09 -0.50
C LEU A 96 10.70 -12.79 -1.98
N LEU A 97 10.37 -11.55 -2.27
CA LEU A 97 10.30 -11.02 -3.63
C LEU A 97 11.30 -9.87 -3.76
N VAL A 98 12.38 -10.10 -4.52
CA VAL A 98 13.40 -9.09 -4.81
C VAL A 98 13.08 -8.43 -6.15
N VAL A 99 12.71 -7.15 -6.13
CA VAL A 99 12.51 -6.37 -7.37
C VAL A 99 13.82 -5.74 -7.79
N ILE A 100 14.48 -5.06 -6.86
CA ILE A 100 15.82 -4.48 -7.04
C ILE A 100 16.61 -4.71 -5.74
N PRO A 101 17.73 -5.46 -5.77
CA PRO A 101 18.53 -5.71 -4.59
C PRO A 101 18.91 -4.42 -3.85
N ARG A 102 18.78 -4.42 -2.52
CA ARG A 102 19.06 -3.31 -1.59
C ARG A 102 18.18 -2.08 -1.74
N VAL A 103 17.29 -2.05 -2.73
CA VAL A 103 16.46 -0.89 -3.05
C VAL A 103 14.99 -1.22 -2.86
N LEU A 104 14.51 -2.36 -3.35
CA LEU A 104 13.13 -2.79 -3.23
C LEU A 104 13.07 -4.32 -3.12
N GLU A 105 12.87 -4.78 -1.91
CA GLU A 105 12.70 -6.17 -1.54
C GLU A 105 11.46 -6.24 -0.65
N LEU A 106 10.69 -7.31 -0.79
CA LEU A 106 9.41 -7.49 -0.12
C LEU A 106 9.41 -8.87 0.54
N SER A 107 9.39 -8.88 1.87
CA SER A 107 9.22 -10.07 2.71
C SER A 107 7.78 -10.55 2.74
N SER A 108 7.56 -11.71 3.35
CA SER A 108 6.23 -12.22 3.69
C SER A 108 5.38 -11.17 4.41
N SER A 109 5.96 -10.43 5.35
CA SER A 109 5.26 -9.38 6.11
C SER A 109 4.80 -8.23 5.20
N ASP A 110 5.64 -7.80 4.25
CA ASP A 110 5.30 -6.76 3.28
C ASP A 110 4.10 -7.18 2.43
N HIS A 111 4.04 -8.44 2.02
CA HIS A 111 2.94 -8.96 1.21
C HIS A 111 1.62 -8.91 1.94
N TYR A 112 1.60 -9.31 3.22
CA TYR A 112 0.39 -9.27 4.04
C TYR A 112 -0.07 -7.84 4.33
N LEU A 113 0.87 -6.92 4.59
CA LEU A 113 0.57 -5.50 4.75
C LEU A 113 -0.01 -4.90 3.46
N ASN A 114 0.58 -5.24 2.32
CA ASN A 114 0.10 -4.81 1.00
C ASN A 114 -1.29 -5.36 0.69
N LEU A 115 -1.57 -6.64 1.00
CA LEU A 115 -2.93 -7.19 0.90
C LEU A 115 -3.92 -6.43 1.79
N PHE A 116 -3.56 -6.17 3.04
CA PHE A 116 -4.41 -5.44 3.98
C PHE A 116 -4.71 -4.01 3.49
N PHE A 117 -3.69 -3.24 3.12
CA PHE A 117 -3.85 -1.89 2.59
C PHE A 117 -4.64 -1.87 1.28
N GLY A 118 -4.38 -2.84 0.40
CA GLY A 118 -5.09 -2.99 -0.86
C GLY A 118 -6.58 -3.22 -0.65
N ILE A 119 -6.96 -4.20 0.17
CA ILE A 119 -8.36 -4.51 0.49
C ILE A 119 -9.05 -3.30 1.14
N ALA A 120 -8.39 -2.65 2.09
CA ALA A 120 -8.94 -1.50 2.80
C ALA A 120 -9.26 -0.33 1.85
N LEU A 121 -8.34 0.00 0.93
CA LEU A 121 -8.55 1.08 -0.04
C LEU A 121 -9.56 0.71 -1.13
N ILE A 122 -9.55 -0.53 -1.63
CA ILE A 122 -10.59 -1.00 -2.56
C ILE A 122 -11.98 -0.90 -1.92
N THR A 123 -12.10 -1.26 -0.64
CA THR A 123 -13.35 -1.12 0.11
C THR A 123 -13.80 0.34 0.18
N ALA A 124 -12.88 1.27 0.43
CA ALA A 124 -13.19 2.71 0.39
C ALA A 124 -13.66 3.16 -0.99
N GLY A 125 -13.08 2.63 -2.08
CA GLY A 125 -13.50 2.89 -3.45
C GLY A 125 -14.91 2.37 -3.74
N VAL A 126 -15.19 1.11 -3.40
CA VAL A 126 -16.54 0.51 -3.56
C VAL A 126 -17.59 1.29 -2.78
N VAL A 127 -17.30 1.66 -1.53
CA VAL A 127 -18.18 2.52 -0.73
C VAL A 127 -18.38 3.88 -1.39
N SER A 128 -17.33 4.48 -1.96
CA SER A 128 -17.43 5.75 -2.69
C SER A 128 -18.40 5.65 -3.88
N ALA A 129 -18.33 4.54 -4.63
CA ALA A 129 -19.23 4.29 -5.76
C ALA A 129 -20.68 4.07 -5.30
N ALA A 130 -20.90 3.42 -4.16
CA ALA A 130 -22.23 3.21 -3.61
C ALA A 130 -22.87 4.50 -3.06
N GLU A 131 -22.08 5.34 -2.38
CA GLU A 131 -22.56 6.61 -1.80
C GLU A 131 -22.74 7.72 -2.84
N SER A 132 -22.02 7.64 -3.96
CA SER A 132 -22.06 8.62 -5.04
C SER A 132 -22.02 7.88 -6.37
N PRO A 133 -23.13 7.21 -6.75
CA PRO A 133 -23.20 6.45 -7.98
C PRO A 133 -22.82 7.37 -9.12
N PHE A 134 -21.73 7.02 -9.79
CA PHE A 134 -21.15 7.76 -10.89
C PHE A 134 -22.27 8.08 -11.89
N ARG A 135 -22.74 9.33 -11.89
CA ARG A 135 -23.17 9.91 -13.16
C ARG A 135 -21.89 10.08 -13.95
N LEU A 136 -21.51 9.03 -14.69
CA LEU A 136 -20.68 9.16 -15.87
C LEU A 136 -21.37 10.23 -16.71
N ARG A 137 -21.00 11.50 -16.51
CA ARG A 137 -21.42 12.56 -17.41
C ARG A 137 -20.83 12.15 -18.76
N LYS A 138 -21.74 11.74 -19.66
CA LYS A 138 -21.45 11.57 -21.08
C LYS A 138 -20.83 12.85 -21.62
#